data_AF-A0A838J905-F1
#
_entry.id   AF-A0A838J905-F1
#
_cell.length_a   1.000
_cell.length_b   1.000
_cell.length_c   1.000
_cell.angle_alpha   90.00
_cell.angle_beta   90.00
_cell.angle_gamma   90.00
#
_symmetry.space_group_name_H-M   'P 1'
#
loop_
_entity.id
_entity.type
_entity.pdbx_description
1 polymer ?
#
loop_
_entity_poly.entity_id
_entity_poly.type
_entity_poly.pdbx_seq_one_letter_code
_entity_poly.pdbx_strand_id
1 'polypeptide(L)'
;ALNSPLFPLARIHLSGGHELLITGGPNASDSTPYVQSLSLNNQSYINPWLPFHLIQRGATLQFTLGSHPDTTWGNNINVTYP
;
A
#
# COMPACT_ATOMS: atom_id res chain seq x y z
N ALA A 1 1.36 -3.23 -10.03
CA ALA A 1 0.20 -3.73 -9.27
C ALA A 1 0.57 -3.78 -7.80
N LEU A 2 -0.41 -3.65 -6.90
CA LEU A 2 -0.25 -3.75 -5.45
C LEU A 2 -0.82 -5.08 -4.95
N ASN A 3 -0.15 -5.67 -3.96
CA ASN A 3 -0.55 -6.90 -3.28
C ASN A 3 -0.40 -6.71 -1.77
N SER A 4 -0.89 -7.67 -0.98
CA SER A 4 -0.71 -7.66 0.46
C SER A 4 0.77 -7.88 0.84
N PRO A 5 1.34 -7.07 1.75
CA PRO A 5 2.68 -7.32 2.28
C PRO A 5 2.68 -8.51 3.25
N LEU A 6 3.67 -9.39 3.09
CA LEU A 6 3.90 -10.52 4.00
C LEU A 6 4.57 -10.10 5.32
N PHE A 7 5.31 -8.99 5.31
CA PHE A 7 6.08 -8.52 6.46
C PHE A 7 5.40 -7.31 7.13
N PRO A 8 5.48 -7.18 8.47
CA PRO A 8 4.97 -6.01 9.17
C PRO A 8 5.55 -4.69 8.68
N LEU A 9 6.83 -4.70 8.27
CA LEU A 9 7.55 -3.52 7.81
C LEU A 9 8.58 -3.91 6.74
N ALA A 10 8.60 -3.17 5.65
CA ALA A 10 9.70 -3.15 4.70
C ALA A 10 10.14 -1.70 4.47
N ARG A 11 11.46 -1.46 4.52
CA ARG A 11 12.09 -0.19 4.18
C ARG A 11 12.90 -0.36 2.93
N ILE A 12 12.67 0.48 1.93
CA ILE A 12 13.40 0.48 0.68
C ILE A 12 14.12 1.83 0.57
N HIS A 13 15.45 1.77 0.54
CA HIS A 13 16.28 2.94 0.31
C HIS A 13 16.34 3.25 -1.18
N LEU A 14 15.89 4.45 -1.55
CA LEU A 14 15.86 4.93 -2.91
C LEU A 14 17.09 5.82 -3.18
N SER A 15 17.35 6.08 -4.47
CA SER A 15 18.35 7.06 -4.87
C SER A 15 18.06 8.44 -4.27
N GLY A 16 19.11 9.22 -3.98
CA GLY A 16 18.96 10.56 -3.41
C GLY A 16 18.66 10.60 -1.91
N GLY A 17 18.78 9.46 -1.21
CA GLY A 17 18.57 9.38 0.24
C GLY A 17 17.10 9.31 0.65
N HIS A 18 16.19 9.14 -0.31
CA HIS A 18 14.76 8.96 -0.04
C HIS A 18 14.47 7.54 0.50
N GLU A 19 13.37 7.40 1.22
CA GLU A 19 12.92 6.11 1.75
C GLU A 19 11.47 5.84 1.32
N LEU A 20 11.22 4.61 0.86
CA LEU A 20 9.89 4.06 0.70
C LEU A 20 9.62 3.09 1.84
N LEU A 21 8.66 3.46 2.70
CA LEU A 21 8.19 2.65 3.81
C LEU A 21 6.93 1.90 3.39
N ILE A 22 6.92 0.58 3.58
CA ILE A 22 5.76 -0.28 3.35
C ILE A 22 5.44 -0.97 4.67
N THR A 23 4.22 -0.83 5.15
CA THR A 23 3.80 -1.42 6.43
C THR A 23 2.41 -2.00 6.33
N GLY A 24 2.26 -3.27 6.75
CA GLY A 24 0.97 -3.87 7.08
C GLY A 24 0.73 -3.95 8.59
N GLY A 25 1.70 -3.48 9.39
CA GLY A 25 1.66 -3.54 10.84
C GLY A 25 1.60 -4.98 11.38
N PRO A 26 1.07 -5.20 12.60
CA PRO A 26 1.00 -6.52 13.20
C PRO A 26 0.06 -7.49 12.45
N ASN A 27 -0.80 -6.96 11.56
CA ASN A 27 -1.70 -7.75 10.73
C ASN A 27 -1.06 -8.22 9.42
N ALA A 28 0.23 -7.97 9.18
CA ALA A 28 0.93 -8.63 8.09
C ALA A 28 1.29 -10.06 8.51
N SER A 29 0.45 -11.02 8.12
CA SER A 29 0.60 -12.43 8.47
C SER A 29 -0.17 -13.32 7.50
N ASP A 30 0.12 -14.62 7.53
CA ASP A 30 -0.61 -15.63 6.76
C ASP A 30 -2.11 -15.71 7.12
N SER A 31 -2.49 -15.27 8.33
CA SER A 31 -3.89 -15.29 8.79
C SER A 31 -4.72 -14.11 8.26
N THR A 32 -4.07 -13.10 7.70
CA THR A 32 -4.68 -11.83 7.26
C THR A 32 -4.14 -11.41 5.90
N PRO A 33 -4.34 -12.23 4.84
CA PRO A 33 -3.71 -12.00 3.55
C PRO A 33 -4.41 -10.92 2.69
N TYR A 34 -5.58 -10.42 3.08
CA TYR A 34 -6.40 -9.55 2.23
C TYR A 34 -6.24 -8.08 2.56
N VAL A 35 -5.98 -7.26 1.55
CA VAL A 35 -5.99 -5.81 1.67
C VAL A 35 -7.43 -5.31 1.90
N GLN A 36 -7.62 -4.55 2.97
CA GLN A 36 -8.89 -3.88 3.31
C GLN A 36 -8.82 -2.40 2.95
N SER A 37 -7.65 -1.78 3.12
CA SER A 37 -7.41 -0.41 2.69
C SER A 37 -5.91 -0.14 2.53
N LEU A 38 -5.60 0.95 1.84
CA LEU A 38 -4.24 1.48 1.72
C LEU A 38 -4.28 2.99 1.95
N SER A 39 -3.35 3.48 2.74
CA SER A 39 -3.03 4.91 2.83
C SER A 39 -1.67 5.18 2.22
N LEU A 40 -1.62 6.14 1.31
CA LEU A 40 -0.38 6.69 0.76
C LEU A 40 -0.11 8.04 1.43
N ASN A 41 0.98 8.17 2.18
CA ASN A 41 1.32 9.39 2.92
C ASN A 41 0.13 9.92 3.75
N ASN A 42 -0.53 9.01 4.50
CA ASN A 42 -1.71 9.26 5.34
C ASN A 42 -2.99 9.66 4.58
N GLN A 43 -3.01 9.57 3.25
CA GLN A 43 -4.21 9.81 2.44
C GLN A 43 -4.76 8.50 1.90
N SER A 44 -6.09 8.32 1.95
CA SER A 44 -6.75 7.11 1.45
C SER A 44 -6.42 6.89 -0.03
N TYR A 45 -6.08 5.65 -0.37
CA TYR A 45 -5.68 5.23 -1.69
C TYR A 45 -6.43 3.96 -2.11
N ILE A 46 -7.20 4.06 -3.18
CA ILE A 46 -8.08 2.96 -3.62
C ILE A 46 -7.55 2.21 -4.85
N ASN A 47 -6.56 2.76 -5.56
CA ASN A 47 -6.11 2.13 -6.80
C ASN A 47 -5.26 0.89 -6.48
N PRO A 48 -5.48 -0.25 -7.15
CA PRO A 48 -4.66 -1.46 -6.97
C PRO A 48 -3.32 -1.40 -7.72
N TRP A 49 -2.86 -0.21 -8.10
CA TRP A 49 -1.57 0.07 -8.70
C TRP A 49 -1.04 1.39 -8.17
N LEU A 50 0.27 1.61 -8.30
CA LEU A 50 0.91 2.83 -7.81
C LEU A 50 1.79 3.44 -8.91
N PRO A 51 1.48 4.65 -9.40
CA PRO A 51 2.38 5.39 -10.28
C PRO A 51 3.71 5.68 -9.58
N PHE A 52 4.83 5.47 -10.29
CA PHE A 52 6.17 5.66 -9.74
C PHE A 52 6.41 7.09 -9.25
N HIS A 53 5.82 8.10 -9.91
CA HIS A 53 6.02 9.49 -9.54
C HIS A 53 5.53 9.84 -8.12
N LEU A 54 4.62 9.04 -7.56
CA LEU A 54 4.11 9.20 -6.19
C LEU A 54 5.09 8.70 -5.12
N ILE A 55 6.05 7.84 -5.49
CA ILE A 55 6.97 7.19 -4.54
C ILE A 55 8.44 7.50 -4.77
N GLN A 56 8.81 8.01 -5.95
CA GLN A 56 10.21 8.22 -6.33
C GLN A 56 10.98 9.20 -5.43
N ARG A 57 10.27 10.05 -4.66
CA ARG A 57 10.85 10.99 -3.67
C ARG A 57 10.66 10.52 -2.22
N GLY A 58 10.37 9.24 -2.04
CA GLY A 58 9.98 8.64 -0.78
C GLY A 58 8.48 8.74 -0.53
N ALA A 59 7.96 7.76 0.20
CA ALA A 59 6.56 7.66 0.57
C ALA A 59 6.35 6.64 1.68
N THR A 60 5.19 6.69 2.34
CA THR A 60 4.71 5.64 3.23
C THR A 60 3.45 5.00 2.65
N LEU A 61 3.48 3.68 2.48
CA LEU A 61 2.34 2.84 2.14
C LEU A 61 1.92 2.09 3.40
N GLN A 62 0.77 2.45 3.94
CA GLN A 62 0.19 1.81 5.12
C GLN A 62 -1.02 0.97 4.71
N PHE A 63 -0.83 -0.34 4.70
CA PHE A 63 -1.86 -1.33 4.42
C PHE A 63 -2.65 -1.65 5.69
N THR A 64 -3.97 -1.72 5.57
CA THR A 64 -4.82 -2.40 6.54
C THR A 64 -5.15 -3.78 5.98
N LEU A 65 -4.83 -4.81 6.76
CA LEU A 65 -4.98 -6.21 6.35
C LEU A 65 -6.03 -6.93 7.18
N GLY A 66 -6.70 -7.91 6.56
CA GLY A 66 -7.79 -8.69 7.15
C GLY A 66 -7.83 -10.13 6.66
N SER A 67 -8.60 -10.96 7.37
CA SER A 67 -8.72 -12.41 7.10
C SER A 67 -9.74 -12.76 6.02
N HIS A 68 -10.55 -11.80 5.59
CA HIS A 68 -11.58 -11.98 4.55
C HIS A 68 -11.36 -10.99 3.41
N PRO A 69 -11.70 -11.36 2.16
CA PRO A 69 -11.64 -10.43 1.04
C PRO A 69 -12.53 -9.21 1.27
N ASP A 70 -11.99 -8.02 1.04
CA ASP A 70 -12.80 -6.80 0.84
C ASP A 70 -13.09 -6.66 -0.66
N THR A 71 -14.36 -6.76 -1.05
CA THR A 71 -14.79 -6.61 -2.45
C THR A 71 -15.09 -5.16 -2.84
N THR A 72 -14.80 -4.19 -1.97
CA THR A 72 -15.01 -2.75 -2.20
C THR A 72 -13.70 -2.02 -2.48
N TRP A 73 -12.63 -2.37 -1.77
CA TRP A 73 -11.30 -1.82 -2.05
C TRP A 73 -10.80 -2.26 -3.43
N GLY A 74 -10.18 -1.36 -4.18
CA GLY A 74 -9.67 -1.65 -5.53
C GLY A 74 -10.73 -1.67 -6.65
N ASN A 75 -12.03 -1.62 -6.33
CA ASN A 75 -13.11 -1.77 -7.31
C ASN A 75 -13.81 -0.46 -7.72
N ASN A 76 -13.75 0.59 -6.89
CA ASN A 76 -14.28 1.92 -7.23
C ASN A 76 -13.15 2.90 -7.55
N ILE A 77 -12.54 2.66 -8.71
CA ILE A 77 -11.33 3.37 -9.10
C ILE A 77 -11.72 4.76 -9.63
N ASN A 78 -11.42 5.80 -8.84
CA ASN A 78 -11.45 7.17 -9.33
C ASN A 78 -10.19 7.43 -10.15
N VAL A 79 -10.25 7.07 -11.43
CA VAL A 79 -9.19 7.32 -12.37
C VAL A 79 -9.21 8.79 -12.79
N THR A 80 -8.35 9.59 -12.18
CA THR A 80 -7.91 10.85 -12.81
C THR A 80 -6.46 10.66 -13.24
N TYR A 81 -6.24 10.20 -14.47
CA TYR A 81 -4.95 10.34 -15.14
C TYR A 81 -4.83 11.78 -15.67
N PRO A 82 -3.83 12.57 -15.28
CA PRO A 82 -3.39 13.71 -16.08
C PRO A 82 -2.66 13.24 -17.36
#